data_AF-A0A0J7KTN0-F1
#
_entry.id   AF-A0A0J7KTN0-F1
#
_cell.length_a   1.000
_cell.length_b   1.000
_cell.length_c   1.000
_cell.angle_alpha   90.00
_cell.angle_beta   90.00
_cell.angle_gamma   90.00
#
_symmetry.space_group_name_H-M   'P 1'
#
loop_
_entity.id
_entity.type
_entity.pdbx_description
1 polymer ?
#
loop_
_entity_poly.entity_id
_entity_poly.type
_entity_poly.pdbx_seq_one_letter_code
_entity_poly.pdbx_strand_id
1 'polypeptide(L)'
;MVRSAAYDLVLNGYEIAGGSVRIFNKVLQEKIFEILNLNQNIVDKQFGFFLEAFNYGIPPHAGIAFGLDRFIMILTNSSSIRDSIAFPKNNSGIDLLTNAPSLVDFKQLDELAGHGSALLYSILYHVGYDYKIEDLKDFRKIDSVTPGHPEYDLKLGVEMATGPLGQGLAAAVGMALAESFLAAKYNQDKSKLIDHYTYVLCSDGDLQEGITQEALSFAGHFKLNKLIVLYDSNDVQLDSETELVTSENTASRSKRSDKPTLIEIKTIIGFGATKQGTSAVHGAPLMTDIATVKTNLAWDYQEEFYVPQEVLNHLQKEKIKQGQEQEKK
;
A
#
# COMPACT_ATOMS: atom_id res chain seq x y z
N MET A 1 -40.88 -29.66 17.40
CA MET A 1 -40.35 -28.31 17.07
C MET A 1 -38.84 -28.36 17.28
N VAL A 2 -38.05 -28.30 16.20
CA VAL A 2 -36.58 -28.29 16.30
C VAL A 2 -36.19 -26.86 16.68
N ARG A 3 -35.51 -26.67 17.81
CA ARG A 3 -35.00 -25.35 18.23
C ARG A 3 -33.51 -25.29 17.91
N SER A 4 -33.05 -24.18 17.32
CA SER A 4 -31.60 -23.97 17.15
C SER A 4 -30.93 -23.81 18.51
N ALA A 5 -29.79 -24.47 18.71
CA ALA A 5 -28.93 -24.19 19.85
C ALA A 5 -28.08 -22.96 19.53
N ALA A 6 -28.56 -21.78 19.93
CA ALA A 6 -27.84 -20.52 19.87
C ALA A 6 -27.29 -20.16 21.24
N TYR A 7 -26.20 -19.40 21.27
CA TYR A 7 -25.55 -18.93 22.49
C TYR A 7 -24.89 -17.58 22.22
N ASP A 8 -24.90 -16.74 23.24
CA ASP A 8 -24.38 -15.37 23.17
C ASP A 8 -23.34 -15.14 24.28
N LEU A 9 -22.28 -14.40 23.96
CA LEU A 9 -21.31 -13.91 24.93
C LEU A 9 -21.70 -12.47 25.30
N VAL A 10 -21.99 -12.25 26.58
CA VAL A 10 -22.40 -10.94 27.11
C VAL A 10 -21.31 -10.40 28.01
N LEU A 11 -20.87 -9.16 27.76
CA LEU A 11 -19.92 -8.41 28.56
C LEU A 11 -20.56 -7.10 29.00
N ASN A 12 -20.65 -6.86 30.32
CA ASN A 12 -21.22 -5.65 30.91
C ASN A 12 -22.62 -5.27 30.39
N GLY A 13 -23.47 -6.27 30.14
CA GLY A 13 -24.83 -6.08 29.64
C GLY A 13 -24.94 -5.92 28.12
N TYR A 14 -23.83 -5.95 27.38
CA TYR A 14 -23.81 -5.92 25.93
C TYR A 14 -23.43 -7.28 25.35
N GLU A 15 -24.19 -7.76 24.37
CA GLU A 15 -23.86 -8.96 23.58
C GLU A 15 -22.64 -8.67 22.70
N ILE A 16 -21.48 -9.21 23.01
CA ILE A 16 -20.22 -8.95 22.26
C ILE A 16 -19.88 -10.04 21.25
N ALA A 17 -20.53 -11.20 21.33
CA ALA A 17 -20.40 -12.24 20.32
C ALA A 17 -21.65 -13.11 20.30
N GLY A 18 -22.09 -13.50 19.10
CA GLY A 18 -23.24 -14.38 18.90
C GLY A 18 -22.81 -15.66 18.20
N GLY A 19 -23.40 -16.78 18.58
CA GLY A 19 -23.01 -18.09 18.07
C GLY A 19 -24.16 -19.08 17.98
N SER A 20 -23.93 -20.13 17.19
CA SER A 20 -24.88 -21.24 17.08
C SER A 20 -24.18 -22.54 16.75
N VAL A 21 -24.79 -23.63 17.20
CA VAL A 21 -24.48 -24.98 16.72
C VAL A 21 -25.12 -25.12 15.34
N ARG A 22 -24.29 -25.38 14.33
CA ARG A 22 -24.77 -25.58 12.95
C ARG A 22 -25.35 -26.97 12.81
N ILE A 23 -26.33 -27.13 11.91
CA ILE A 23 -26.93 -28.43 11.61
C ILE A 23 -25.83 -29.32 11.03
N PHE A 24 -25.58 -30.44 11.69
CA PHE A 24 -24.57 -31.43 11.29
C PHE A 24 -25.23 -32.77 10.88
N ASN A 25 -26.56 -32.82 10.82
CA ASN A 25 -27.33 -34.01 10.53
C ASN A 25 -28.12 -33.84 9.22
N LYS A 26 -27.88 -34.74 8.26
CA LYS A 26 -28.52 -34.73 6.94
C LYS A 26 -30.04 -34.77 7.00
N VAL A 27 -30.59 -35.73 7.74
CA VAL A 27 -32.06 -35.93 7.86
C VAL A 27 -32.71 -34.68 8.43
N LEU A 28 -32.05 -34.01 9.37
CA LEU A 28 -32.53 -32.76 9.92
C LEU A 28 -32.48 -31.61 8.91
N GLN A 29 -31.40 -31.51 8.13
CA GLN A 29 -31.26 -30.49 7.08
C GLN A 29 -32.31 -30.68 5.96
N GLU A 30 -32.55 -31.90 5.52
CA GLU A 30 -33.56 -32.24 4.51
C GLU A 30 -34.97 -31.86 4.97
N LYS A 31 -35.33 -32.18 6.23
CA LYS A 31 -36.59 -31.74 6.82
C LYS A 31 -36.73 -30.21 6.89
N ILE A 32 -35.62 -29.49 7.09
CA ILE A 32 -35.64 -28.02 7.08
C ILE A 32 -35.90 -27.52 5.66
N PHE A 33 -35.29 -28.12 4.63
CA PHE A 33 -35.58 -27.76 3.24
C PHE A 33 -37.04 -28.04 2.84
N GLU A 34 -37.63 -29.14 3.32
CA GLU A 34 -39.07 -29.42 3.15
C GLU A 34 -39.94 -28.33 3.79
N ILE A 35 -39.64 -27.93 5.04
CA ILE A 35 -40.38 -26.87 5.75
C ILE A 35 -40.25 -25.52 5.03
N LEU A 36 -39.10 -25.25 4.42
CA LEU A 36 -38.85 -24.04 3.63
C LEU A 36 -39.47 -24.08 2.22
N ASN A 37 -40.19 -25.16 1.86
CA ASN A 37 -40.77 -25.38 0.54
C ASN A 37 -39.76 -25.27 -0.61
N LEU A 38 -38.51 -25.70 -0.37
CA LEU A 38 -37.50 -25.73 -1.43
C LEU A 38 -37.75 -26.95 -2.34
N ASN A 39 -37.79 -26.72 -3.64
CA ASN A 39 -37.93 -27.79 -4.63
C ASN A 39 -36.67 -28.69 -4.61
N GLN A 40 -36.85 -30.00 -4.74
CA GLN A 40 -35.75 -30.98 -4.77
C GLN A 40 -34.67 -30.64 -5.82
N ASN A 41 -35.06 -30.16 -7.01
CA ASN A 41 -34.09 -29.74 -8.04
C ASN A 41 -33.22 -28.56 -7.59
N ILE A 42 -33.76 -27.65 -6.76
CA ILE A 42 -33.00 -26.52 -6.19
C ILE A 42 -32.08 -27.03 -5.08
N VAL A 43 -32.59 -27.93 -4.25
CA VAL A 43 -31.82 -28.57 -3.17
C VAL A 43 -30.62 -29.31 -3.74
N ASP A 44 -30.83 -30.16 -4.76
CA ASP A 44 -29.76 -30.94 -5.37
C ASP A 44 -28.73 -30.05 -6.07
N LYS A 45 -29.18 -29.01 -6.77
CA LYS A 45 -28.28 -28.11 -7.52
C LYS A 45 -27.48 -27.16 -6.63
N GLN A 46 -28.08 -26.60 -5.58
CA GLN A 46 -27.43 -25.58 -4.73
C GLN A 46 -26.84 -26.15 -3.45
N PHE A 47 -27.40 -27.24 -2.93
CA PHE A 47 -27.02 -27.80 -1.63
C PHE A 47 -26.66 -29.30 -1.72
N GLY A 48 -26.68 -29.91 -2.91
CA GLY A 48 -26.36 -31.32 -3.09
C GLY A 48 -24.97 -31.69 -2.58
N PHE A 49 -23.97 -30.85 -2.88
CA PHE A 49 -22.60 -31.03 -2.36
C PHE A 49 -22.55 -30.99 -0.82
N PHE A 50 -23.39 -30.16 -0.20
CA PHE A 50 -23.47 -30.00 1.25
C PHE A 50 -24.18 -31.18 1.91
N LEU A 51 -25.25 -31.70 1.29
CA LEU A 51 -25.94 -32.91 1.73
C LEU A 51 -25.10 -34.17 1.53
N GLU A 52 -24.25 -34.21 0.51
CA GLU A 52 -23.29 -35.28 0.29
C GLU A 52 -22.21 -35.26 1.38
N ALA A 53 -21.71 -34.09 1.76
CA ALA A 53 -20.72 -33.94 2.83
C ALA A 53 -21.17 -34.57 4.17
N PHE A 54 -22.47 -34.50 4.51
CA PHE A 54 -23.00 -35.15 5.71
C PHE A 54 -22.88 -36.69 5.68
N ASN A 55 -22.86 -37.32 4.51
CA ASN A 55 -22.71 -38.78 4.39
C ASN A 55 -21.32 -39.26 4.84
N TYR A 56 -20.31 -38.40 4.77
CA TYR A 56 -18.94 -38.72 5.16
C TYR A 56 -18.67 -38.51 6.66
N GLY A 57 -19.68 -38.04 7.42
CA GLY A 57 -19.60 -37.79 8.85
C GLY A 57 -19.05 -36.39 9.15
N ILE A 58 -19.93 -35.50 9.62
CA ILE A 58 -19.56 -34.15 10.07
C ILE A 58 -19.67 -34.11 11.59
N PRO A 59 -18.58 -33.82 12.33
CA PRO A 59 -18.65 -33.69 13.77
C PRO A 59 -19.54 -32.49 14.15
N PRO A 60 -20.25 -32.55 15.29
CA PRO A 60 -20.98 -31.39 15.80
C PRO A 60 -20.04 -30.19 15.94
N HIS A 61 -20.36 -29.13 15.21
CA HIS A 61 -19.59 -27.89 15.19
C HIS A 61 -20.47 -26.70 15.54
N ALA A 62 -19.87 -25.75 16.23
CA ALA A 62 -20.50 -24.49 16.60
C ALA A 62 -19.53 -23.36 16.26
N GLY A 63 -20.07 -22.24 15.82
CA GLY A 63 -19.29 -21.04 15.53
C GLY A 63 -19.78 -19.89 16.40
N ILE A 64 -18.84 -19.06 16.86
CA ILE A 64 -19.10 -17.79 17.52
C ILE A 64 -18.46 -16.68 16.70
N ALA A 65 -19.19 -15.60 16.46
CA ALA A 65 -18.69 -14.42 15.76
C ALA A 65 -18.65 -13.25 16.72
N PHE A 66 -17.48 -12.64 16.89
CA PHE A 66 -17.31 -11.44 17.70
C PHE A 66 -17.81 -10.21 16.93
N GLY A 67 -18.65 -9.41 17.58
CA GLY A 67 -19.01 -8.09 17.10
C GLY A 67 -17.89 -7.11 17.44
N LEU A 68 -16.84 -7.07 16.61
CA LEU A 68 -15.66 -6.23 16.85
C LEU A 68 -16.06 -4.77 17.10
N ASP A 69 -16.97 -4.21 16.31
CA ASP A 69 -17.42 -2.83 16.46
C ASP A 69 -18.05 -2.59 17.83
N ARG A 70 -18.79 -3.56 18.36
CA ARG A 70 -19.43 -3.48 19.67
C ARG A 70 -18.42 -3.65 20.81
N PHE A 71 -17.41 -4.48 20.59
CA PHE A 71 -16.29 -4.59 21.51
C PHE A 71 -15.52 -3.26 21.60
N ILE A 72 -15.23 -2.63 20.45
CA ILE A 72 -14.61 -1.30 20.39
C ILE A 72 -15.51 -0.24 21.04
N MET A 73 -16.82 -0.24 20.78
CA MET A 73 -17.80 0.67 21.42
C MET A 73 -17.69 0.63 22.95
N ILE A 74 -17.58 -0.58 23.54
CA ILE A 74 -17.44 -0.76 24.99
C ILE A 74 -16.08 -0.22 25.46
N LEU A 75 -15.00 -0.51 24.74
CA LEU A 75 -13.65 -0.04 25.09
C LEU A 75 -13.52 1.49 25.01
N THR A 76 -14.21 2.14 24.08
CA THR A 76 -14.20 3.60 23.89
C THR A 76 -15.27 4.32 24.71
N ASN A 77 -16.08 3.57 25.48
CA ASN A 77 -17.21 4.11 26.25
C ASN A 77 -18.20 4.92 25.38
N SER A 78 -18.40 4.51 24.12
CA SER A 78 -19.42 5.08 23.25
C SER A 78 -20.80 4.52 23.60
N SER A 79 -21.83 5.36 23.45
CA SER A 79 -23.22 4.99 23.63
C SER A 79 -23.84 4.35 22.38
N SER A 80 -23.16 4.39 21.24
CA SER A 80 -23.66 3.96 19.94
C SER A 80 -22.59 3.20 19.15
N ILE A 81 -22.93 1.98 18.73
CA ILE A 81 -22.06 1.16 17.87
C ILE A 81 -21.74 1.86 16.54
N ARG A 82 -22.55 2.81 16.09
CA ARG A 82 -22.28 3.58 14.88
C ARG A 82 -21.02 4.43 14.99
N ASP A 83 -20.59 4.75 16.20
CA ASP A 83 -19.40 5.57 16.44
C ASP A 83 -18.11 4.73 16.37
N SER A 84 -18.24 3.39 16.30
CA SER A 84 -17.12 2.44 16.23
C SER A 84 -17.15 1.53 15.01
N ILE A 85 -18.20 1.59 14.17
CA ILE A 85 -18.28 0.86 12.91
C ILE A 85 -17.50 1.63 11.83
N ALA A 86 -16.50 0.97 11.23
CA ALA A 86 -15.69 1.56 10.16
C ALA A 86 -16.51 1.97 8.93
N PHE A 87 -17.57 1.22 8.60
CA PHE A 87 -18.45 1.45 7.45
C PHE A 87 -19.93 1.45 7.86
N PRO A 88 -20.42 2.58 8.41
CA PRO A 88 -21.77 2.63 8.97
C PRO A 88 -22.82 2.47 7.87
N LYS A 89 -23.62 1.40 7.96
CA LYS A 89 -24.78 1.20 7.09
C LYS A 89 -25.83 2.28 7.37
N ASN A 90 -26.48 2.74 6.31
CA ASN A 90 -27.63 3.63 6.47
C ASN A 90 -28.85 2.88 7.06
N ASN A 91 -29.93 3.61 7.36
CA ASN A 91 -31.15 3.02 7.93
C ASN A 91 -31.83 1.97 7.01
N SER A 92 -31.43 1.89 5.73
CA SER A 92 -31.88 0.87 4.78
C SER A 92 -30.96 -0.37 4.75
N GLY A 93 -29.95 -0.44 5.63
CA GLY A 93 -29.01 -1.57 5.70
C GLY A 93 -28.01 -1.61 4.55
N ILE A 94 -27.89 -0.51 3.79
CA ILE A 94 -26.97 -0.38 2.66
C ILE A 94 -25.67 0.22 3.17
N ASP A 95 -24.55 -0.41 2.82
CA ASP A 95 -23.23 0.18 2.95
C ASP A 95 -23.04 1.18 1.80
N LEU A 96 -22.75 2.44 2.12
CA LEU A 96 -22.60 3.51 1.13
C LEU A 96 -21.38 3.28 0.20
N LEU A 97 -20.43 2.45 0.62
CA LEU A 97 -19.24 2.09 -0.14
C LEU A 97 -19.43 0.88 -1.04
N THR A 98 -20.60 0.22 -1.04
CA THR A 98 -20.85 -0.96 -1.91
C THR A 98 -20.78 -0.63 -3.41
N ASN A 99 -20.86 0.65 -3.78
CA ASN A 99 -20.70 1.13 -5.16
C ASN A 99 -19.31 1.73 -5.42
N ALA A 100 -18.34 1.46 -4.55
CA ALA A 100 -16.95 1.85 -4.74
C ALA A 100 -16.17 0.79 -5.57
N PRO A 101 -15.26 1.23 -6.46
CA PRO A 101 -15.01 2.62 -6.81
C PRO A 101 -16.11 3.17 -7.72
N SER A 102 -16.64 4.34 -7.37
CA SER A 102 -17.44 5.14 -8.30
C SER A 102 -16.53 5.71 -9.39
N LEU A 103 -17.09 6.12 -10.52
CA LEU A 103 -16.35 6.91 -11.50
C LEU A 103 -15.77 8.13 -10.80
N VAL A 104 -14.46 8.29 -10.90
CA VAL A 104 -13.71 9.44 -10.38
C VAL A 104 -13.97 10.62 -11.31
N ASP A 105 -14.41 11.74 -10.74
CA ASP A 105 -14.65 12.98 -11.50
C ASP A 105 -13.32 13.53 -12.05
N PHE A 106 -13.33 14.19 -13.22
CA PHE A 106 -12.14 14.81 -13.80
C PHE A 106 -11.43 15.77 -12.85
N LYS A 107 -12.16 16.49 -12.01
CA LYS A 107 -11.58 17.34 -10.96
C LYS A 107 -10.88 16.51 -9.88
N GLN A 108 -11.43 15.36 -9.50
CA GLN A 108 -10.75 14.43 -8.60
C GLN A 108 -9.52 13.80 -9.26
N LEU A 109 -9.54 13.54 -10.57
CA LEU A 109 -8.35 13.12 -11.32
C LEU A 109 -7.27 14.21 -11.37
N ASP A 110 -7.65 15.48 -11.47
CA ASP A 110 -6.73 16.63 -11.36
C ASP A 110 -6.14 16.75 -9.95
N GLU A 111 -6.93 16.41 -8.92
CA GLU A 111 -6.53 16.38 -7.50
C GLU A 111 -5.76 15.11 -7.09
N LEU A 112 -5.72 14.05 -7.94
CA LEU A 112 -4.81 12.91 -7.81
C LEU A 112 -3.34 13.29 -8.09
N ALA A 113 -2.93 14.48 -7.64
CA ALA A 113 -1.56 14.92 -7.53
C ALA A 113 -0.81 14.05 -6.51
N GLY A 114 -0.54 12.81 -6.92
CA GLY A 114 0.17 11.86 -6.11
C GLY A 114 1.45 11.35 -6.77
N HIS A 115 2.63 11.60 -6.22
CA HIS A 115 2.97 12.72 -5.33
C HIS A 115 4.45 13.13 -5.53
N GLY A 116 5.29 12.20 -6.02
CA GLY A 116 6.70 12.44 -6.38
C GLY A 116 7.20 11.70 -7.63
N SER A 117 6.31 11.19 -8.50
CA SER A 117 6.66 10.43 -9.72
C SER A 117 7.54 11.23 -10.70
N ALA A 118 7.38 12.55 -10.74
CA ALA A 118 8.22 13.44 -11.52
C ALA A 118 9.72 13.29 -11.19
N LEU A 119 10.07 13.01 -9.93
CA LEU A 119 11.46 12.74 -9.53
C LEU A 119 11.97 11.43 -10.16
N LEU A 120 11.17 10.36 -10.09
CA LEU A 120 11.54 9.07 -10.67
C LEU A 120 11.78 9.18 -12.18
N TYR A 121 10.84 9.77 -12.92
CA TYR A 121 10.99 9.92 -14.38
C TYR A 121 12.18 10.81 -14.74
N SER A 122 12.43 11.87 -13.98
CA SER A 122 13.62 12.72 -14.19
C SER A 122 14.91 11.94 -13.99
N ILE A 123 15.00 11.09 -12.95
CA ILE A 123 16.16 10.23 -12.71
C ILE A 123 16.31 9.21 -13.85
N LEU A 124 15.25 8.50 -14.23
CA LEU A 124 15.29 7.47 -15.27
C LEU A 124 15.72 8.03 -16.63
N TYR A 125 15.19 9.20 -17.02
CA TYR A 125 15.66 9.94 -18.18
C TYR A 125 17.17 10.24 -18.11
N HIS A 126 17.64 10.74 -16.97
CA HIS A 126 19.03 11.12 -16.76
C HIS A 126 20.02 9.96 -16.69
N VAL A 127 19.58 8.78 -16.25
CA VAL A 127 20.41 7.57 -16.21
C VAL A 127 20.32 6.74 -17.50
N GLY A 128 19.64 7.25 -18.52
CA GLY A 128 19.70 6.71 -19.88
C GLY A 128 18.68 5.61 -20.20
N TYR A 129 17.58 5.53 -19.45
CA TYR A 129 16.40 4.78 -19.91
C TYR A 129 15.79 5.45 -21.15
N ASP A 130 14.95 4.71 -21.88
CA ASP A 130 14.35 5.14 -23.16
C ASP A 130 13.22 6.16 -22.97
N TYR A 131 13.55 7.27 -22.31
CA TYR A 131 12.74 8.47 -22.19
C TYR A 131 13.31 9.58 -23.06
N LYS A 132 12.43 10.31 -23.72
CA LYS A 132 12.74 11.55 -24.41
C LYS A 132 12.37 12.74 -23.52
N ILE A 133 12.95 13.89 -23.82
CA ILE A 133 12.59 15.12 -23.10
C ILE A 133 11.12 15.49 -23.35
N GLU A 134 10.57 15.13 -24.50
CA GLU A 134 9.14 15.24 -24.82
C GLU A 134 8.27 14.43 -23.87
N ASP A 135 8.70 13.23 -23.47
CA ASP A 135 7.93 12.40 -22.53
C ASP A 135 7.82 13.05 -21.15
N LEU A 136 8.86 13.77 -20.70
CA LEU A 136 8.79 14.55 -19.47
C LEU A 136 7.87 15.78 -19.59
N LYS A 137 7.80 16.38 -20.79
CA LYS A 137 6.88 17.51 -21.09
C LYS A 137 5.42 17.05 -21.21
N ASP A 138 5.21 15.76 -21.46
CA ASP A 138 3.90 15.12 -21.55
C ASP A 138 3.49 14.41 -20.24
N PHE A 139 4.13 14.77 -19.13
CA PHE A 139 3.74 14.30 -17.80
C PHE A 139 2.24 14.45 -17.55
N ARG A 140 1.59 13.36 -17.12
CA ARG A 140 0.15 13.26 -16.84
C ARG A 140 -0.78 13.50 -18.03
N LYS A 141 -0.28 13.46 -19.27
CA LYS A 141 -1.14 13.49 -20.46
C LYS A 141 -1.61 12.09 -20.84
N ILE A 142 -2.75 12.04 -21.54
CA ILE A 142 -3.30 10.81 -22.11
C ILE A 142 -2.26 10.17 -23.03
N ASP A 143 -2.12 8.85 -22.94
CA ASP A 143 -1.18 8.02 -23.71
C ASP A 143 0.32 8.33 -23.50
N SER A 144 0.66 9.14 -22.48
CA SER A 144 2.04 9.40 -22.10
C SER A 144 2.67 8.22 -21.35
N VAL A 145 3.98 8.03 -21.54
CA VAL A 145 4.80 7.07 -20.78
C VAL A 145 5.22 7.60 -19.39
N THR A 146 4.77 8.81 -19.03
CA THR A 146 4.97 9.44 -17.72
C THR A 146 3.61 9.74 -17.03
N PRO A 147 2.85 8.69 -16.65
CA PRO A 147 1.58 8.84 -15.94
C PRO A 147 1.72 9.53 -14.58
N GLY A 148 0.59 9.87 -13.97
CA GLY A 148 0.57 10.59 -12.68
C GLY A 148 1.26 9.84 -11.54
N HIS A 149 1.18 8.51 -11.56
CA HIS A 149 1.86 7.59 -10.67
C HIS A 149 2.65 6.56 -11.49
N PRO A 150 3.76 6.00 -10.97
CA PRO A 150 4.50 4.96 -11.69
C PRO A 150 3.60 3.78 -12.04
N GLU A 151 3.66 3.35 -13.30
CA GLU A 151 3.01 2.15 -13.83
C GLU A 151 4.10 1.18 -14.31
N TYR A 152 3.92 -0.11 -14.07
CA TYR A 152 4.92 -1.13 -14.37
C TYR A 152 5.31 -1.14 -15.85
N ASP A 153 6.59 -0.89 -16.12
CA ASP A 153 7.24 -1.11 -17.40
C ASP A 153 8.76 -1.28 -17.19
N LEU A 154 9.22 -2.53 -17.26
CA LEU A 154 10.65 -2.85 -17.09
C LEU A 154 11.54 -2.20 -18.13
N LYS A 155 11.05 -1.95 -19.36
CA LYS A 155 11.88 -1.31 -20.40
C LYS A 155 12.17 0.15 -20.06
N LEU A 156 11.25 0.76 -19.32
CA LEU A 156 11.37 2.12 -18.83
C LEU A 156 11.95 2.18 -17.41
N GLY A 157 12.27 1.05 -16.79
CA GLY A 157 12.87 0.99 -15.46
C GLY A 157 11.89 1.13 -14.30
N VAL A 158 10.59 0.90 -14.55
CA VAL A 158 9.56 0.90 -13.51
C VAL A 158 9.21 -0.53 -13.13
N GLU A 159 9.71 -0.95 -11.97
CA GLU A 159 9.60 -2.32 -11.44
C GLU A 159 8.20 -2.69 -10.91
N MET A 160 7.36 -1.71 -10.59
CA MET A 160 6.02 -1.93 -10.06
C MET A 160 5.14 -0.69 -10.24
N ALA A 161 3.83 -0.91 -10.45
CA ALA A 161 2.85 0.15 -10.31
C ALA A 161 2.66 0.54 -8.83
N THR A 162 2.70 1.84 -8.53
CA THR A 162 2.49 2.38 -7.17
C THR A 162 1.47 3.52 -7.19
N GLY A 163 1.22 4.14 -6.03
CA GLY A 163 0.32 5.28 -5.89
C GLY A 163 -0.62 5.15 -4.70
N PRO A 164 -1.26 3.99 -4.50
CA PRO A 164 -1.81 3.65 -3.20
C PRO A 164 -0.64 3.52 -2.21
N LEU A 165 -0.66 4.34 -1.16
CA LEU A 165 0.41 4.42 -0.16
C LEU A 165 0.66 3.03 0.48
N GLY A 166 1.91 2.79 0.83
CA GLY A 166 2.36 1.54 1.47
C GLY A 166 2.55 0.33 0.54
N GLN A 167 1.89 0.30 -0.63
CA GLN A 167 2.00 -0.83 -1.57
C GLN A 167 3.43 -1.03 -2.10
N GLY A 168 4.12 0.06 -2.44
CA GLY A 168 5.50 0.01 -2.94
C GLY A 168 6.46 -0.58 -1.91
N LEU A 169 6.28 -0.26 -0.63
CA LEU A 169 7.09 -0.83 0.46
C LEU A 169 6.80 -2.33 0.64
N ALA A 170 5.54 -2.74 0.65
CA ALA A 170 5.18 -4.15 0.74
C ALA A 170 5.77 -4.99 -0.43
N ALA A 171 5.76 -4.44 -1.64
CA ALA A 171 6.39 -5.08 -2.79
C ALA A 171 7.92 -5.14 -2.67
N ALA A 172 8.56 -4.08 -2.18
CA ALA A 172 10.01 -4.08 -1.91
C ALA A 172 10.40 -5.17 -0.89
N VAL A 173 9.57 -5.41 0.14
CA VAL A 173 9.75 -6.55 1.06
C VAL A 173 9.68 -7.88 0.30
N GLY A 174 8.73 -8.04 -0.62
CA GLY A 174 8.62 -9.21 -1.49
C GLY A 174 9.85 -9.41 -2.40
N MET A 175 10.37 -8.34 -2.99
CA MET A 175 11.59 -8.36 -3.82
C MET A 175 12.82 -8.76 -3.01
N ALA A 176 12.99 -8.21 -1.80
CA ALA A 176 14.10 -8.57 -0.91
C ALA A 176 14.00 -10.04 -0.44
N LEU A 177 12.80 -10.53 -0.18
CA LEU A 177 12.56 -11.94 0.11
C LEU A 177 12.93 -12.84 -1.09
N ALA A 178 12.55 -12.43 -2.31
CA ALA A 178 12.89 -13.17 -3.52
C ALA A 178 14.40 -13.24 -3.74
N GLU A 179 15.13 -12.13 -3.54
CA GLU A 179 16.59 -12.10 -3.57
C GLU A 179 17.18 -13.10 -2.57
N SER A 180 16.74 -13.04 -1.31
CA SER A 180 17.26 -13.90 -0.24
C SER A 180 16.98 -15.39 -0.51
N PHE A 181 15.78 -15.71 -0.99
CA PHE A 181 15.39 -17.07 -1.34
C PHE A 181 16.22 -17.61 -2.51
N LEU A 182 16.34 -16.84 -3.60
CA LEU A 182 17.08 -17.26 -4.79
C LEU A 182 18.58 -17.37 -4.46
N ALA A 183 19.14 -16.42 -3.72
CA ALA A 183 20.51 -16.45 -3.25
C ALA A 183 20.79 -17.72 -2.44
N ALA A 184 19.94 -18.06 -1.48
CA ALA A 184 20.09 -19.28 -0.69
C ALA A 184 19.96 -20.57 -1.52
N LYS A 185 19.15 -20.54 -2.59
CA LYS A 185 18.91 -21.70 -3.45
C LYS A 185 20.02 -21.95 -4.47
N TYR A 186 20.61 -20.89 -5.02
CA TYR A 186 21.46 -20.98 -6.21
C TYR A 186 22.91 -20.50 -6.00
N ASN A 187 23.21 -19.69 -4.98
CA ASN A 187 24.60 -19.30 -4.74
C ASN A 187 25.42 -20.50 -4.23
N GLN A 188 26.69 -20.55 -4.63
CA GLN A 188 27.67 -21.54 -4.19
C GLN A 188 28.84 -20.84 -3.51
N ASP A 189 29.63 -21.56 -2.71
CA ASP A 189 30.72 -21.00 -1.89
C ASP A 189 31.72 -20.12 -2.67
N LYS A 190 31.90 -20.38 -3.97
CA LYS A 190 32.84 -19.64 -4.84
C LYS A 190 32.18 -18.71 -5.85
N SER A 191 30.84 -18.69 -5.92
CA SER A 191 30.09 -17.91 -6.92
C SER A 191 28.75 -17.47 -6.37
N LYS A 192 28.59 -16.16 -6.20
CA LYS A 192 27.30 -15.54 -5.87
C LYS A 192 26.67 -15.01 -7.16
N LEU A 193 25.70 -15.75 -7.67
CA LEU A 193 24.94 -15.37 -8.86
C LEU A 193 23.86 -14.32 -8.53
N ILE A 194 23.34 -14.37 -7.30
CA ILE A 194 22.30 -13.47 -6.82
C ILE A 194 22.85 -12.75 -5.59
N ASP A 195 23.20 -11.48 -5.76
CA ASP A 195 23.73 -10.62 -4.70
C ASP A 195 23.36 -9.15 -4.99
N HIS A 196 22.10 -8.77 -4.73
CA HIS A 196 21.62 -7.40 -4.95
C HIS A 196 20.83 -6.87 -3.76
N TYR A 197 20.69 -5.55 -3.69
CA TYR A 197 19.91 -4.85 -2.67
C TYR A 197 18.56 -4.41 -3.23
N THR A 198 17.58 -4.28 -2.35
CA THR A 198 16.30 -3.63 -2.66
C THR A 198 16.22 -2.32 -1.92
N TYR A 199 16.12 -1.22 -2.65
CA TYR A 199 15.91 0.12 -2.10
C TYR A 199 14.47 0.55 -2.31
N VAL A 200 13.87 1.17 -1.30
CA VAL A 200 12.54 1.77 -1.40
C VAL A 200 12.51 3.12 -0.73
N LEU A 201 12.00 4.14 -1.43
CA LEU A 201 11.71 5.45 -0.87
C LEU A 201 10.27 5.45 -0.34
N CYS A 202 10.05 5.92 0.87
CA CYS A 202 8.72 6.05 1.46
C CYS A 202 8.57 7.39 2.21
N SER A 203 7.33 7.79 2.38
CA SER A 203 6.92 9.01 3.09
C SER A 203 6.28 8.68 4.45
N ASP A 204 5.86 9.73 5.18
CA ASP A 204 5.01 9.61 6.36
C ASP A 204 3.71 8.83 6.08
N GLY A 205 3.05 9.12 4.94
CA GLY A 205 1.80 8.47 4.56
C GLY A 205 1.98 6.97 4.35
N ASP A 206 3.06 6.56 3.68
CA ASP A 206 3.37 5.14 3.50
C ASP A 206 3.54 4.42 4.83
N LEU A 207 4.20 5.05 5.80
CA LEU A 207 4.46 4.44 7.11
C LEU A 207 3.21 4.35 7.99
N GLN A 208 2.21 5.20 7.77
CA GLN A 208 0.94 5.14 8.51
C GLN A 208 0.01 4.03 8.02
N GLU A 209 0.20 3.55 6.79
CA GLU A 209 -0.61 2.48 6.23
C GLU A 209 -0.39 1.14 6.93
N GLY A 210 -1.49 0.43 7.23
CA GLY A 210 -1.46 -0.86 7.92
C GLY A 210 -0.65 -1.92 7.17
N ILE A 211 -0.74 -1.93 5.84
CA ILE A 211 0.03 -2.86 4.99
C ILE A 211 1.54 -2.69 5.17
N THR A 212 2.00 -1.45 5.36
CA THR A 212 3.42 -1.16 5.62
C THR A 212 3.87 -1.74 6.95
N GLN A 213 3.03 -1.60 7.99
CA GLN A 213 3.33 -2.15 9.31
C GLN A 213 3.43 -3.68 9.28
N GLU A 214 2.52 -4.35 8.57
CA GLU A 214 2.56 -5.80 8.35
C GLU A 214 3.83 -6.22 7.60
N ALA A 215 4.15 -5.53 6.50
CA ALA A 215 5.32 -5.82 5.67
C ALA A 215 6.64 -5.61 6.41
N LEU A 216 6.79 -4.50 7.15
CA LEU A 216 8.00 -4.22 7.95
C LEU A 216 8.15 -5.20 9.12
N SER A 217 7.05 -5.59 9.76
CA SER A 217 7.05 -6.64 10.80
C SER A 217 7.56 -7.96 10.22
N PHE A 218 7.05 -8.36 9.06
CA PHE A 218 7.54 -9.53 8.32
C PHE A 218 9.04 -9.42 7.98
N ALA A 219 9.46 -8.30 7.37
CA ALA A 219 10.85 -8.09 6.97
C ALA A 219 11.82 -8.14 8.16
N GLY A 220 11.40 -7.59 9.30
CA GLY A 220 12.15 -7.63 10.57
C GLY A 220 12.23 -9.04 11.17
N HIS A 221 11.16 -9.83 11.07
CA HIS A 221 11.13 -11.23 11.51
C HIS A 221 12.07 -12.11 10.69
N PHE A 222 12.01 -11.97 9.36
CA PHE A 222 12.81 -12.76 8.42
C PHE A 222 14.22 -12.20 8.17
N LYS A 223 14.60 -11.11 8.84
CA LYS A 223 15.94 -10.51 8.76
C LYS A 223 16.38 -10.21 7.32
N LEU A 224 15.51 -9.56 6.56
CA LEU A 224 15.80 -9.16 5.17
C LEU A 224 16.82 -8.00 5.15
N ASN A 225 18.09 -8.32 5.39
CA ASN A 225 19.19 -7.37 5.60
C ASN A 225 19.65 -6.63 4.32
N LYS A 226 19.15 -7.06 3.16
CA LYS A 226 19.35 -6.40 1.86
C LYS A 226 18.20 -5.47 1.45
N LEU A 227 17.18 -5.34 2.30
CA LEU A 227 16.16 -4.30 2.20
C LEU A 227 16.65 -3.02 2.88
N ILE A 228 16.65 -1.93 2.12
CA ILE A 228 16.99 -0.58 2.60
C ILE A 228 15.80 0.34 2.32
N VAL A 229 15.18 0.80 3.40
CA VAL A 229 14.08 1.77 3.38
C VAL A 229 14.66 3.16 3.58
N LEU A 230 14.48 4.03 2.61
CA LEU A 230 14.79 5.45 2.67
C LEU A 230 13.49 6.17 3.03
N TYR A 231 13.42 6.72 4.23
CA TYR A 231 12.24 7.43 4.71
C TYR A 231 12.48 8.93 4.57
N ASP A 232 11.76 9.57 3.66
CA ASP A 232 11.68 11.02 3.56
C ASP A 232 10.80 11.55 4.69
N SER A 233 11.44 12.10 5.72
CA SER A 233 10.78 12.62 6.91
C SER A 233 10.84 14.14 6.87
N ASN A 234 9.74 14.74 6.39
CA ASN A 234 9.66 16.19 6.13
C ASN A 234 8.59 16.89 6.99
N ASP A 235 8.00 16.15 7.93
CA ASP A 235 7.04 16.59 8.94
C ASP A 235 5.71 17.16 8.36
N VAL A 236 5.40 16.88 7.07
CA VAL A 236 4.22 17.40 6.36
C VAL A 236 3.50 16.30 5.57
N GLN A 237 2.17 16.26 5.67
CA GLN A 237 1.28 15.45 4.84
C GLN A 237 0.36 16.32 3.95
N LEU A 238 -0.56 15.67 3.23
CA LEU A 238 -1.46 16.31 2.27
C LEU A 238 -2.14 17.57 2.84
N ASP A 239 -2.77 17.44 4.01
CA ASP A 239 -3.60 18.51 4.57
C ASP A 239 -2.89 19.34 5.65
N SER A 240 -1.93 18.77 6.37
CA SER A 240 -1.35 19.39 7.57
C SER A 240 -0.03 18.78 8.01
N GLU A 241 0.56 19.35 9.07
CA GLU A 241 1.76 18.83 9.73
C GLU A 241 1.53 17.43 10.34
N THR A 242 2.55 16.59 10.31
CA THR A 242 2.46 15.19 10.79
C THR A 242 2.12 15.10 12.28
N GLU A 243 2.54 16.08 13.09
CA GLU A 243 2.32 16.08 14.55
C GLU A 243 0.84 16.13 14.96
N LEU A 244 -0.04 16.58 14.06
CA LEU A 244 -1.48 16.64 14.32
C LEU A 244 -2.15 15.26 14.22
N VAL A 245 -1.53 14.32 13.51
CA VAL A 245 -2.12 13.01 13.19
C VAL A 245 -1.29 11.83 13.72
N THR A 246 -0.02 12.06 14.07
CA THR A 246 0.84 11.03 14.66
C THR A 246 1.77 11.58 15.73
N SER A 247 2.08 10.75 16.73
CA SER A 247 3.08 11.00 17.77
C SER A 247 4.16 9.92 17.82
N GLU A 248 4.23 9.06 16.80
CA GLU A 248 5.19 7.96 16.73
C GLU A 248 6.62 8.47 16.48
N ASN A 249 7.60 7.80 17.09
CA ASN A 249 9.02 7.98 16.79
C ASN A 249 9.52 6.85 15.89
N THR A 250 9.37 7.01 14.57
CA THR A 250 9.76 6.01 13.56
C THR A 250 11.26 5.65 13.66
N ALA A 251 12.13 6.63 13.85
CA ALA A 251 13.59 6.43 13.93
C ALA A 251 14.02 5.53 15.10
N SER A 252 13.26 5.52 16.20
CA SER A 252 13.53 4.66 17.34
C SER A 252 13.32 3.17 17.04
N ARG A 253 12.53 2.83 16.01
CA ARG A 253 12.13 1.45 15.69
C ARG A 253 13.20 0.66 14.90
N SER A 254 14.19 1.33 14.28
CA SER A 254 15.08 0.72 13.26
C SER A 254 16.52 0.38 13.69
N LYS A 255 16.84 0.39 15.00
CA LYS A 255 18.23 0.23 15.47
C LYS A 255 18.66 -1.25 15.58
N ARG A 256 19.27 -1.85 14.54
CA ARG A 256 20.13 -3.09 14.61
C ARG A 256 20.74 -3.49 13.25
N SER A 257 21.93 -4.14 13.26
CA SER A 257 22.76 -4.41 12.07
C SER A 257 22.56 -5.77 11.38
N ASP A 258 21.57 -6.58 11.77
CA ASP A 258 21.22 -7.87 11.14
C ASP A 258 19.77 -7.91 10.62
N LYS A 259 19.17 -6.74 10.42
CA LYS A 259 17.77 -6.52 10.08
C LYS A 259 17.67 -5.61 8.85
N PRO A 260 16.49 -5.50 8.20
CA PRO A 260 16.24 -4.43 7.25
C PRO A 260 16.63 -3.07 7.84
N THR A 261 17.26 -2.23 7.02
CA THR A 261 17.70 -0.90 7.45
C THR A 261 16.65 0.12 7.08
N LEU A 262 16.24 0.96 8.02
CA LEU A 262 15.46 2.17 7.75
C LEU A 262 16.34 3.37 8.05
N ILE A 263 16.59 4.17 7.02
CA ILE A 263 17.36 5.41 7.05
C ILE A 263 16.36 6.56 7.02
N GLU A 264 16.21 7.22 8.16
CA GLU A 264 15.45 8.47 8.24
C GLU A 264 16.27 9.60 7.62
N ILE A 265 15.70 10.25 6.62
CA ILE A 265 16.28 11.40 5.93
C ILE A 265 15.39 12.58 6.29
N LYS A 266 15.88 13.44 7.19
CA LYS A 266 15.18 14.69 7.51
C LYS A 266 15.34 15.68 6.37
N THR A 267 14.23 16.09 5.75
CA THR A 267 14.21 17.02 4.62
C THR A 267 13.23 18.17 4.86
N ILE A 268 13.18 19.10 3.92
CA ILE A 268 12.19 20.17 3.88
C ILE A 268 11.39 20.01 2.59
N ILE A 269 10.09 19.75 2.68
CA ILE A 269 9.24 19.62 1.50
C ILE A 269 9.26 20.90 0.68
N GLY A 270 9.41 20.78 -0.65
CA GLY A 270 9.50 21.93 -1.57
C GLY A 270 10.66 22.87 -1.28
N PHE A 271 11.79 22.36 -0.76
CA PHE A 271 12.99 23.16 -0.46
C PHE A 271 13.32 24.17 -1.57
N GLY A 272 13.50 25.44 -1.17
CA GLY A 272 13.76 26.55 -2.09
C GLY A 272 12.50 27.29 -2.57
N ALA A 273 11.30 26.74 -2.40
CA ALA A 273 10.04 27.44 -2.71
C ALA A 273 9.65 28.44 -1.61
N THR A 274 8.81 29.43 -1.94
CA THR A 274 8.30 30.40 -0.95
C THR A 274 7.52 29.71 0.16
N LYS A 275 6.80 28.63 -0.18
CA LYS A 275 5.98 27.84 0.74
C LYS A 275 6.64 26.52 1.17
N GLN A 276 7.98 26.43 1.11
CA GLN A 276 8.70 25.24 1.59
C GLN A 276 8.31 24.89 3.03
N GLY A 277 8.28 23.60 3.38
CA GLY A 277 7.93 23.14 4.72
C GLY A 277 6.42 23.21 5.04
N THR A 278 5.55 23.37 4.05
CA THR A 278 4.09 23.46 4.26
C THR A 278 3.34 22.51 3.33
N SER A 279 2.11 22.13 3.69
CA SER A 279 1.25 21.28 2.85
C SER A 279 0.92 21.91 1.49
N ALA A 280 1.07 23.23 1.36
CA ALA A 280 0.77 23.96 0.13
C ALA A 280 1.69 23.61 -1.07
N VAL A 281 2.83 22.94 -0.84
CA VAL A 281 3.73 22.45 -1.90
C VAL A 281 3.63 20.94 -2.13
N HIS A 282 2.68 20.24 -1.48
CA HIS A 282 2.56 18.79 -1.54
C HIS A 282 2.01 18.30 -2.88
N GLY A 283 0.83 18.77 -3.28
CA GLY A 283 0.08 18.27 -4.44
C GLY A 283 -0.21 19.32 -5.51
N ALA A 284 0.40 20.51 -5.43
CA ALA A 284 0.12 21.60 -6.36
C ALA A 284 1.38 22.00 -7.14
N PRO A 285 1.27 22.29 -8.46
CA PRO A 285 2.36 22.88 -9.20
C PRO A 285 2.81 24.21 -8.57
N LEU A 286 4.12 24.46 -8.57
CA LEU A 286 4.68 25.71 -8.03
C LEU A 286 4.34 26.96 -8.87
N MET A 287 3.89 26.76 -10.11
CA MET A 287 3.50 27.85 -11.02
C MET A 287 4.61 28.91 -11.11
N THR A 288 4.30 30.18 -10.80
CA THR A 288 5.26 31.30 -10.86
C THR A 288 6.34 31.24 -9.77
N ASP A 289 6.17 30.44 -8.72
CA ASP A 289 7.15 30.31 -7.63
C ASP A 289 8.43 29.56 -8.06
N ILE A 290 8.44 28.95 -9.26
CA ILE A 290 9.64 28.37 -9.88
C ILE A 290 10.76 29.41 -9.99
N ALA A 291 10.45 30.69 -10.23
CA ALA A 291 11.46 31.75 -10.31
C ALA A 291 12.18 31.95 -8.96
N THR A 292 11.45 31.84 -7.85
CA THR A 292 11.99 31.89 -6.49
C THR A 292 12.89 30.69 -6.24
N VAL A 293 12.45 29.49 -6.60
CA VAL A 293 13.24 28.25 -6.45
C VAL A 293 14.56 28.36 -7.22
N LYS A 294 14.51 28.81 -8.49
CA LYS A 294 15.72 29.01 -9.31
C LYS A 294 16.68 29.99 -8.63
N THR A 295 16.17 31.10 -8.11
CA THR A 295 16.99 32.10 -7.40
C THR A 295 17.62 31.50 -6.13
N ASN A 296 16.84 30.81 -5.31
CA ASN A 296 17.29 30.23 -4.04
C ASN A 296 18.30 29.09 -4.23
N LEU A 297 18.22 28.36 -5.35
CA LEU A 297 19.15 27.29 -5.72
C LEU A 297 20.32 27.77 -6.60
N ALA A 298 20.46 29.08 -6.83
CA ALA A 298 21.47 29.65 -7.73
C ALA A 298 21.44 29.01 -9.14
N TRP A 299 20.24 28.78 -9.66
CA TRP A 299 20.00 28.19 -10.97
C TRP A 299 19.76 29.27 -12.02
N ASP A 300 20.82 29.65 -12.74
CA ASP A 300 20.79 30.78 -13.68
C ASP A 300 20.04 30.47 -15.00
N TYR A 301 19.75 29.20 -15.29
CA TYR A 301 19.13 28.79 -16.54
C TYR A 301 17.62 29.07 -16.57
N GLN A 302 17.19 29.85 -17.57
CA GLN A 302 15.79 30.26 -17.71
C GLN A 302 14.96 29.27 -18.53
N GLU A 303 15.60 28.57 -19.47
CA GLU A 303 14.96 27.56 -20.32
C GLU A 303 14.30 26.45 -19.50
N GLU A 304 13.06 26.11 -19.86
CA GLU A 304 12.33 24.99 -19.26
C GLU A 304 12.93 23.66 -19.73
N PHE A 305 12.95 22.67 -18.84
CA PHE A 305 13.54 21.35 -19.11
C PHE A 305 15.02 21.40 -19.53
N TYR A 306 15.74 22.48 -19.19
CA TYR A 306 17.16 22.64 -19.48
C TYR A 306 18.02 21.90 -18.47
N VAL A 307 19.01 21.17 -18.99
CA VAL A 307 19.97 20.39 -18.19
C VAL A 307 21.37 20.78 -18.67
N PRO A 308 22.24 21.32 -17.78
CA PRO A 308 23.58 21.74 -18.16
C PRO A 308 24.39 20.57 -18.74
N GLN A 309 25.17 20.83 -19.81
CA GLN A 309 25.96 19.80 -20.48
C GLN A 309 26.96 19.11 -19.54
N GLU A 310 27.47 19.84 -18.54
CA GLU A 310 28.35 19.27 -17.50
C GLU A 310 27.67 18.18 -16.67
N VAL A 311 26.38 18.35 -16.34
CA VAL A 311 25.58 17.35 -15.61
C VAL A 311 25.38 16.12 -16.49
N LEU A 312 24.98 16.32 -17.75
CA LEU A 312 24.81 15.22 -18.71
C LEU A 312 26.12 14.44 -18.92
N ASN A 313 27.24 15.13 -19.07
CA ASN A 313 28.55 14.51 -19.24
C ASN A 313 28.95 13.70 -17.99
N HIS A 314 28.69 14.23 -16.80
CA HIS A 314 28.96 13.54 -15.54
C HIS A 314 28.15 12.25 -15.43
N LEU A 315 26.83 12.32 -15.68
CA LEU A 315 25.94 11.16 -15.65
C LEU A 315 26.36 10.09 -16.67
N GLN A 316 26.62 10.50 -17.91
CA GLN A 316 27.01 9.58 -18.98
C GLN A 316 28.34 8.87 -18.69
N LYS A 317 29.34 9.62 -18.24
CA LYS A 317 30.69 9.08 -18.01
C LYS A 317 30.76 8.23 -16.74
N GLU A 318 30.20 8.72 -15.64
CA GLU A 318 30.43 8.14 -14.31
C GLU A 318 29.31 7.19 -13.87
N LYS A 319 28.07 7.34 -14.36
CA LYS A 319 26.95 6.48 -13.92
C LYS A 319 26.55 5.47 -14.98
N ILE A 320 26.26 5.93 -16.19
CA ILE A 320 25.75 5.06 -17.27
C ILE A 320 26.81 4.05 -17.70
N LYS A 321 28.02 4.53 -18.03
CA LYS A 321 29.10 3.66 -18.48
C LYS A 321 29.50 2.63 -17.41
N GLN A 322 29.58 3.04 -16.15
CA GLN A 322 29.88 2.13 -15.04
C GLN A 322 28.79 1.06 -14.87
N GLY A 323 27.51 1.44 -14.98
CA GLY A 323 26.39 0.49 -14.93
C GLY A 323 26.45 -0.54 -16.05
N GLN A 324 26.64 -0.10 -17.30
CA GLN A 324 26.77 -0.99 -18.46
C GLN A 324 27.99 -1.93 -18.38
N GLU A 325 29.09 -1.47 -17.78
CA GLU A 325 30.27 -2.31 -17.54
C GLU A 325 30.05 -3.34 -16.44
N GLN A 326 29.21 -3.04 -15.44
CA GLN A 326 28.82 -4.00 -14.40
C GLN A 326 27.82 -5.03 -14.91
N GLU A 327 26.85 -4.62 -15.73
CA GLU A 327 25.84 -5.53 -16.31
C GLU A 327 26.45 -6.60 -17.23
N LYS A 328 27.58 -6.28 -17.88
CA LYS A 328 28.29 -7.22 -18.76
C LYS A 328 29.14 -8.26 -18.04
N LYS A 329 29.36 -8.11 -16.73
CA LYS A 329 30.19 -9.02 -15.91
C LYS A 329 29.35 -10.15 -15.33
#